data_AF-A0A193LCV8-F1
#
_entry.id   AF-A0A193LCV8-F1
#
_cell.length_a   1.000
_cell.length_b   1.000
_cell.length_c   1.000
_cell.angle_alpha   90.00
_cell.angle_beta   90.00
_cell.angle_gamma   90.00
#
_symmetry.space_group_name_H-M   'P 1'
#
loop_
_entity.id
_entity.type
_entity.pdbx_description
1 polymer ?
#
loop_
_entity_poly.entity_id
_entity_poly.type
_entity_poly.pdbx_seq_one_letter_code
_entity_poly.pdbx_strand_id
1 'polypeptide(L)'
;MSDAVTLARIRAAIAIALMLLSVAAQPAMSAEFSVDWQAGKLTIGGETSSAGHTGILNEVVSELFPDADVEWQLSSGQTTPPGWSLVSEQTLRTLALTRSGEARLSDGELHLRGVHDNPAGWQNALGALERTLLPGMRLRNEVVVFDDSLSFNELCQQQFQAAVRDRTVEFAQAQSEFSPAAQPLLDALIEIVADCPASRLIVTGHTDASATEAALGELSLQRAQAVSNYMQLRGIPGSRLSAAGAGSTLLLDTENTRAAGARNRRVEFRLLLPE
;
A
#
# COMPACT_ATOMS: atom_id res chain seq x y z
N MET A 1 43.51 -61.84 16.90
CA MET A 1 42.90 -61.11 18.04
C MET A 1 42.57 -59.65 17.66
N SER A 2 41.87 -59.40 16.54
CA SER A 2 41.50 -58.03 16.14
C SER A 2 40.04 -57.87 15.67
N ASP A 3 39.24 -58.94 15.61
CA ASP A 3 37.87 -58.84 15.06
C ASP A 3 36.75 -58.95 16.11
N ALA A 4 37.06 -59.35 17.34
CA ALA A 4 36.04 -59.47 18.40
C ALA A 4 35.76 -58.15 19.14
N VAL A 5 36.74 -57.24 19.21
CA VAL A 5 36.62 -55.96 19.94
C VAL A 5 35.89 -54.89 19.11
N THR A 6 35.99 -54.97 17.78
CA THR A 6 35.35 -54.02 16.85
C THR A 6 33.84 -54.27 16.73
N LEU A 7 33.40 -55.54 16.77
CA LEU A 7 31.98 -55.90 16.69
C LEU A 7 31.18 -55.53 17.96
N ALA A 8 31.84 -55.52 19.14
CA ALA A 8 31.22 -55.15 20.41
C ALA A 8 30.91 -53.65 20.51
N ARG A 9 31.72 -52.78 19.89
CA ARG A 9 31.51 -51.33 19.89
C ARG A 9 30.38 -50.89 18.95
N ILE A 10 30.15 -51.61 17.85
CA ILE A 10 29.04 -51.32 16.92
C ILE A 10 27.69 -51.74 17.52
N ARG A 11 27.64 -52.82 18.31
CA ARG A 11 26.41 -53.22 19.02
C ARG A 11 26.04 -52.29 20.19
N ALA A 12 27.01 -51.65 20.83
CA ALA A 12 26.75 -50.64 21.88
C ALA A 12 26.27 -49.29 21.31
N ALA A 13 26.72 -48.91 20.11
CA ALA A 13 26.27 -47.67 19.45
C ALA A 13 24.84 -47.78 18.88
N ILE A 14 24.40 -48.98 18.48
CA ILE A 14 23.03 -49.22 17.98
C ILE A 14 22.04 -49.43 19.14
N ALA A 15 22.50 -49.82 20.33
CA ALA A 15 21.65 -49.94 21.52
C ALA A 15 21.35 -48.60 22.23
N ILE A 16 22.06 -47.52 21.91
CA ILE A 16 21.83 -46.16 22.45
C ILE A 16 21.08 -45.25 21.44
N ALA A 17 20.93 -45.69 20.19
CA ALA A 17 20.06 -45.05 19.20
C ALA A 17 18.60 -45.57 19.22
N LEU A 18 18.22 -46.28 20.29
CA LEU A 18 16.87 -46.71 20.60
C LEU A 18 16.40 -46.19 21.97
N MET A 19 16.90 -45.03 22.41
CA MET A 19 16.18 -44.22 23.39
C MET A 19 15.05 -43.49 22.67
N LEU A 20 13.85 -43.98 22.92
CA LEU A 20 12.55 -43.38 22.62
C LEU A 20 12.59 -41.84 22.62
N LEU A 21 12.77 -41.24 21.46
CA LEU A 21 12.04 -40.01 21.15
C LEU A 21 10.61 -40.47 20.90
N SER A 22 9.86 -40.66 21.99
CA SER A 22 8.44 -40.43 21.94
C SER A 22 8.29 -38.97 21.53
N VAL A 23 8.15 -38.71 20.24
CA VAL A 23 7.33 -37.58 19.82
C VAL A 23 5.98 -37.90 20.44
N ALA A 24 5.72 -37.31 21.62
CA ALA A 24 4.39 -37.33 22.17
C ALA A 24 3.51 -36.83 21.04
N ALA A 25 2.61 -37.69 20.56
CA ALA A 25 1.56 -37.26 19.65
C ALA A 25 0.93 -36.05 20.33
N GLN A 26 1.13 -34.86 19.76
CA GLN A 26 0.54 -33.65 20.31
C GLN A 26 -0.95 -33.92 20.39
N PRO A 27 -1.58 -33.72 21.56
CA PRO A 27 -3.01 -33.97 21.69
C PRO A 27 -3.72 -33.19 20.60
N ALA A 28 -4.65 -33.84 19.89
CA ALA A 28 -5.55 -33.13 19.00
C ALA A 28 -6.11 -31.93 19.79
N MET A 29 -5.92 -30.72 19.27
CA MET A 29 -6.42 -29.53 19.96
C MET A 29 -7.94 -29.56 19.86
N SER A 30 -8.61 -30.02 20.92
CA SER A 30 -10.07 -30.05 21.00
C SER A 30 -10.69 -28.70 21.33
N ALA A 31 -9.86 -27.70 21.65
CA ALA A 31 -10.30 -26.35 21.92
C ALA A 31 -10.51 -25.61 20.60
N GLU A 32 -11.60 -24.85 20.53
CA GLU A 32 -11.98 -24.00 19.42
C GLU A 32 -12.06 -22.54 19.86
N PHE A 33 -11.71 -21.64 18.96
CA PHE A 33 -11.93 -20.21 19.15
C PHE A 33 -12.34 -19.61 17.82
N SER A 34 -13.41 -18.84 17.82
CA SER A 34 -13.94 -18.23 16.61
C SER A 34 -14.28 -16.78 16.83
N VAL A 35 -14.00 -15.97 15.82
CA VAL A 35 -14.35 -14.56 15.77
C VAL A 35 -14.96 -14.27 14.40
N ASP A 36 -16.11 -13.62 14.38
CA ASP A 36 -16.78 -13.15 13.17
C ASP A 36 -17.02 -11.63 13.33
N TRP A 37 -16.46 -10.85 12.41
CA TRP A 37 -16.54 -9.39 12.39
C TRP A 37 -17.15 -8.94 11.05
N GLN A 38 -18.38 -8.45 11.09
CA GLN A 38 -19.05 -7.96 9.89
C GLN A 38 -20.13 -6.92 10.22
N ALA A 39 -20.18 -5.86 9.41
CA ALA A 39 -21.24 -4.85 9.45
C ALA A 39 -21.52 -4.27 10.85
N GLY A 40 -20.47 -4.03 11.65
CA GLY A 40 -20.60 -3.47 13.01
C GLY A 40 -20.96 -4.51 14.08
N LYS A 41 -21.19 -5.77 13.72
CA LYS A 41 -21.44 -6.87 14.65
C LYS A 41 -20.19 -7.72 14.84
N LEU A 42 -19.83 -8.00 16.09
CA LEU A 42 -18.72 -8.86 16.48
C LEU A 42 -19.24 -10.07 17.26
N THR A 43 -19.05 -11.28 16.75
CA THR A 43 -19.39 -12.51 17.47
C THR A 43 -18.11 -13.23 17.87
N ILE A 44 -17.96 -13.56 19.14
CA ILE A 44 -16.79 -14.28 19.68
C ILE A 44 -17.26 -15.52 20.41
N GLY A 45 -16.76 -16.69 20.01
CA GLY A 45 -17.15 -17.97 20.59
C GLY A 45 -15.99 -18.94 20.79
N GLY A 46 -16.23 -19.98 21.60
CA GLY A 46 -15.28 -21.06 21.86
C GLY A 46 -14.78 -21.14 23.31
N GLU A 47 -13.64 -21.79 23.52
CA GLU A 47 -13.07 -22.04 24.84
C GLU A 47 -12.09 -20.97 25.30
N THR A 48 -12.18 -20.63 26.58
CA THR A 48 -11.18 -19.82 27.30
C THR A 48 -10.42 -20.65 28.32
N SER A 49 -9.10 -20.46 28.38
CA SER A 49 -8.20 -21.10 29.34
C SER A 49 -8.50 -20.80 30.82
N SER A 50 -9.17 -19.68 31.12
CA SER A 50 -9.55 -19.28 32.48
C SER A 50 -10.51 -18.08 32.46
N ALA A 51 -11.13 -17.77 33.61
CA ALA A 51 -11.88 -16.51 33.77
C ALA A 51 -11.01 -15.26 33.56
N GLY A 52 -9.72 -15.32 33.90
CA GLY A 52 -8.79 -14.22 33.64
C GLY A 52 -8.56 -13.99 32.14
N HIS A 53 -8.51 -15.08 31.36
CA HIS A 53 -8.43 -14.99 29.90
C HIS A 53 -9.69 -14.32 29.31
N THR A 54 -10.89 -14.65 29.79
CA THR A 54 -12.12 -13.96 29.39
C THR A 54 -12.05 -12.45 29.66
N GLY A 55 -11.49 -12.04 30.81
CA GLY A 55 -11.27 -10.63 31.13
C GLY A 55 -10.35 -9.91 30.13
N ILE A 56 -9.24 -10.54 29.75
CA ILE A 56 -8.31 -10.01 28.74
C ILE A 56 -9.01 -9.82 27.39
N LEU A 57 -9.81 -10.80 26.94
CA LEU A 57 -10.54 -10.68 25.68
C LEU A 57 -11.53 -9.50 25.71
N ASN A 58 -12.21 -9.27 26.84
CA ASN A 58 -13.11 -8.12 26.99
C ASN A 58 -12.37 -6.77 26.87
N GLU A 59 -11.18 -6.66 27.47
CA GLU A 59 -10.35 -5.45 27.36
C GLU A 59 -9.89 -5.21 25.91
N VAL A 60 -9.42 -6.27 25.24
CA VAL A 60 -8.99 -6.21 23.83
C VAL A 60 -10.14 -5.81 22.91
N VAL A 61 -11.35 -6.37 23.12
CA VAL A 61 -12.53 -5.99 22.34
C VAL A 61 -12.90 -4.53 22.57
N SER A 62 -12.87 -4.07 23.81
CA SER A 62 -13.19 -2.67 24.15
C SER A 62 -12.20 -1.68 23.54
N GLU A 63 -10.92 -2.07 23.43
CA GLU A 63 -9.87 -1.29 22.79
C GLU A 63 -10.05 -1.23 21.26
N LEU A 64 -10.32 -2.38 20.63
CA LEU A 64 -10.23 -2.52 19.18
C LEU A 64 -11.57 -2.34 18.45
N PHE A 65 -12.69 -2.56 19.14
CA PHE A 65 -14.03 -2.52 18.57
C PHE A 65 -14.99 -1.69 19.46
N PRO A 66 -14.67 -0.41 19.72
CA PRO A 66 -15.40 0.40 20.70
C PRO A 66 -16.89 0.60 20.38
N ASP A 67 -17.26 0.56 19.10
CA ASP A 67 -18.64 0.80 18.62
C ASP A 67 -19.34 -0.49 18.15
N ALA A 68 -18.75 -1.67 18.36
CA ALA A 68 -19.33 -2.92 17.87
C ALA A 68 -20.51 -3.41 18.73
N ASP A 69 -21.51 -4.00 18.07
CA ASP A 69 -22.51 -4.85 18.72
C ASP A 69 -21.89 -6.23 18.98
N VAL A 70 -21.54 -6.50 20.24
CA VAL A 70 -20.74 -7.68 20.62
C VAL A 70 -21.61 -8.82 21.18
N GLU A 71 -21.51 -9.99 20.56
CA GLU A 71 -22.14 -11.23 21.01
C GLU A 71 -21.08 -12.22 21.52
N TRP A 72 -21.19 -12.62 22.79
CA TRP A 72 -20.26 -13.54 23.45
C TRP A 72 -20.86 -14.94 23.60
N GLN A 73 -20.14 -15.94 23.11
CA GLN A 73 -20.48 -17.37 23.19
C GLN A 73 -19.28 -18.16 23.74
N LEU A 74 -18.69 -17.65 24.81
CA LEU A 74 -17.49 -18.22 25.44
C LEU A 74 -17.86 -19.24 26.52
N SER A 75 -17.11 -20.33 26.57
CA SER A 75 -17.11 -21.27 27.68
C SER A 75 -15.78 -21.23 28.44
N SER A 76 -15.83 -21.29 29.77
CA SER A 76 -14.64 -21.34 30.63
C SER A 76 -14.63 -22.64 31.42
N GLY A 77 -13.46 -23.25 31.61
CA GLY A 77 -13.30 -24.46 32.45
C GLY A 77 -13.00 -25.76 31.69
N GLN A 78 -12.76 -25.69 30.37
CA GLN A 78 -12.21 -26.79 29.59
C GLN A 78 -10.68 -26.71 29.50
N THR A 79 -10.02 -27.84 29.28
CA THR A 79 -8.56 -27.91 29.12
C THR A 79 -8.16 -27.36 27.75
N THR A 80 -7.58 -26.16 27.71
CA THR A 80 -7.03 -25.58 26.48
C THR A 80 -5.53 -25.89 26.35
N PRO A 81 -4.97 -25.89 25.13
CA PRO A 81 -3.52 -25.99 24.93
C PRO A 81 -2.73 -24.89 25.67
N PRO A 82 -1.48 -25.16 26.10
CA PRO A 82 -0.59 -24.09 26.59
C PRO A 82 -0.43 -22.99 25.53
N GLY A 83 -0.51 -21.73 25.94
CA GLY A 83 -0.42 -20.57 25.04
C GLY A 83 -1.74 -20.19 24.34
N TRP A 84 -2.84 -20.90 24.61
CA TRP A 84 -4.15 -20.62 24.00
C TRP A 84 -4.62 -19.17 24.18
N SER A 85 -4.46 -18.59 25.37
CA SER A 85 -4.81 -17.19 25.61
C SER A 85 -4.06 -16.22 24.69
N LEU A 86 -2.79 -16.47 24.44
CA LEU A 86 -1.96 -15.59 23.63
C LEU A 86 -2.37 -15.67 22.14
N VAL A 87 -2.60 -16.88 21.62
CA VAL A 87 -2.95 -17.07 20.20
C VAL A 87 -4.37 -16.59 19.88
N SER A 88 -5.32 -16.75 20.81
CA SER A 88 -6.70 -16.24 20.64
C SER A 88 -6.74 -14.71 20.73
N GLU A 89 -6.02 -14.10 21.68
CA GLU A 89 -5.85 -12.64 21.73
C GLU A 89 -5.23 -12.11 20.43
N GLN A 90 -4.08 -12.64 20.00
CA GLN A 90 -3.42 -12.19 18.79
C GLN A 90 -4.28 -12.40 17.54
N THR A 91 -5.11 -13.44 17.51
CA THR A 91 -6.09 -13.67 16.44
C THR A 91 -7.10 -12.53 16.38
N LEU A 92 -7.68 -12.15 17.52
CA LEU A 92 -8.63 -11.04 17.62
C LEU A 92 -7.98 -9.72 17.18
N ARG A 93 -6.75 -9.43 17.63
CA ARG A 93 -5.99 -8.25 17.22
C ARG A 93 -5.70 -8.22 15.71
N THR A 94 -5.40 -9.37 15.13
CA THR A 94 -5.15 -9.49 13.69
C THR A 94 -6.44 -9.28 12.89
N LEU A 95 -7.56 -9.85 13.35
CA LEU A 95 -8.85 -9.69 12.67
C LEU A 95 -9.38 -8.26 12.74
N ALA A 96 -9.10 -7.53 13.81
CA ALA A 96 -9.47 -6.12 13.96
C ALA A 96 -8.90 -5.19 12.87
N LEU A 97 -7.83 -5.61 12.18
CA LEU A 97 -7.28 -4.87 11.05
C LEU A 97 -8.11 -5.02 9.77
N THR A 98 -9.02 -6.00 9.71
CA THR A 98 -9.87 -6.24 8.55
C THR A 98 -11.10 -5.34 8.57
N ARG A 99 -11.61 -4.97 7.39
CA ARG A 99 -12.92 -4.29 7.28
C ARG A 99 -14.07 -5.20 7.69
N SER A 100 -13.92 -6.47 7.33
CA SER A 100 -14.80 -7.57 7.68
C SER A 100 -13.99 -8.84 7.57
N GLY A 101 -14.23 -9.79 8.46
CA GLY A 101 -13.51 -11.05 8.41
C GLY A 101 -13.99 -12.05 9.44
N GLU A 102 -13.44 -13.25 9.29
CA GLU A 102 -13.66 -14.37 10.17
C GLU A 102 -12.32 -14.99 10.53
N ALA A 103 -12.18 -15.41 11.78
CA ALA A 103 -11.09 -16.23 12.25
C ALA A 103 -11.63 -17.48 12.95
N ARG A 104 -11.08 -18.66 12.65
CA ARG A 104 -11.32 -19.90 13.39
C ARG A 104 -10.02 -20.58 13.75
N LEU A 105 -9.82 -20.86 15.04
CA LEU A 105 -8.78 -21.75 15.54
C LEU A 105 -9.46 -23.06 15.93
N SER A 106 -9.12 -24.15 15.26
CA SER A 106 -9.56 -25.50 15.62
C SER A 106 -8.63 -26.52 14.97
N ASP A 107 -8.53 -27.73 15.53
CA ASP A 107 -7.82 -28.85 14.89
C ASP A 107 -6.37 -28.56 14.44
N GLY A 108 -5.64 -27.72 15.17
CA GLY A 108 -4.27 -27.34 14.80
C GLY A 108 -4.19 -26.42 13.57
N GLU A 109 -5.27 -25.79 13.16
CA GLU A 109 -5.31 -24.79 12.08
C GLU A 109 -5.89 -23.47 12.63
N LEU A 110 -5.28 -22.36 12.24
CA LEU A 110 -5.90 -21.04 12.28
C LEU A 110 -6.29 -20.67 10.85
N HIS A 111 -7.59 -20.52 10.60
CA HIS A 111 -8.14 -20.09 9.33
C HIS A 111 -8.62 -18.64 9.43
N LEU A 112 -8.07 -17.78 8.59
CA LEU A 112 -8.48 -16.38 8.42
C LEU A 112 -9.14 -16.16 7.07
N ARG A 113 -10.25 -15.41 7.06
CA ARG A 113 -10.98 -14.94 5.89
C ARG A 113 -11.36 -13.49 6.07
N GLY A 114 -11.47 -12.72 4.99
CA GLY A 114 -11.92 -11.33 5.09
C GLY A 114 -11.40 -10.42 4.00
N VAL A 115 -11.53 -9.12 4.25
CA VAL A 115 -11.08 -8.04 3.37
C VAL A 115 -10.23 -7.05 4.15
N HIS A 116 -9.08 -6.70 3.57
CA HIS A 116 -8.16 -5.68 4.11
C HIS A 116 -7.71 -4.73 2.99
N ASP A 117 -7.33 -3.51 3.35
CA ASP A 117 -7.07 -2.40 2.43
C ASP A 117 -5.60 -1.92 2.40
N ASN A 118 -4.72 -2.50 3.22
CA ASN A 118 -3.31 -2.11 3.32
C ASN A 118 -2.36 -3.34 3.19
N PRO A 119 -1.76 -3.59 2.02
CA PRO A 119 -0.85 -4.72 1.80
C PRO A 119 0.32 -4.81 2.80
N ALA A 120 0.96 -3.69 3.12
CA ALA A 120 2.10 -3.65 4.03
C ALA A 120 1.67 -3.88 5.49
N GLY A 121 0.54 -3.28 5.88
CA GLY A 121 -0.08 -3.47 7.19
C GLY A 121 -0.43 -4.95 7.44
N TRP A 122 -1.07 -5.59 6.46
CA TRP A 122 -1.43 -7.00 6.55
C TRP A 122 -0.21 -7.92 6.70
N GLN A 123 0.84 -7.70 5.90
CA GLN A 123 2.04 -8.53 5.96
C GLN A 123 2.73 -8.45 7.34
N ASN A 124 2.76 -7.27 7.95
CA ASN A 124 3.30 -7.08 9.30
C ASN A 124 2.45 -7.79 10.36
N ALA A 125 1.12 -7.72 10.23
CA ALA A 125 0.19 -8.39 11.12
C ALA A 125 0.32 -9.92 11.04
N LEU A 126 0.41 -10.48 9.83
CA LEU A 126 0.67 -11.90 9.63
C LEU A 126 1.98 -12.34 10.28
N GLY A 127 3.06 -11.57 10.12
CA GLY A 127 4.34 -11.89 10.77
C GLY A 127 4.27 -11.89 12.30
N ALA A 128 3.45 -11.02 12.90
CA ALA A 128 3.21 -11.02 14.35
C ALA A 128 2.36 -12.23 14.79
N LEU A 129 1.34 -12.57 14.01
CA LEU A 129 0.49 -13.73 14.25
C LEU A 129 1.28 -15.05 14.15
N GLU A 130 2.11 -15.21 13.11
CA GLU A 130 2.93 -16.40 12.89
C GLU A 130 3.89 -16.69 14.05
N ARG A 131 4.47 -15.65 14.65
CA ARG A 131 5.33 -15.78 15.85
C ARG A 131 4.58 -16.21 17.10
N THR A 132 3.25 -16.11 17.08
CA THR A 132 2.36 -16.40 18.20
C THR A 132 1.66 -17.76 18.06
N LEU A 133 1.67 -18.35 16.85
CA LEU A 133 1.09 -19.66 16.60
C LEU A 133 1.73 -20.74 17.50
N LEU A 134 0.89 -21.64 18.00
CA LEU A 134 1.36 -22.75 18.82
C LEU A 134 2.16 -23.75 17.97
N PRO A 135 3.13 -24.48 18.55
CA PRO A 135 3.94 -25.44 17.80
C PRO A 135 3.08 -26.48 17.05
N GLY A 136 3.29 -26.60 15.73
CA GLY A 136 2.55 -27.52 14.87
C GLY A 136 1.23 -26.97 14.31
N MET A 137 0.83 -25.75 14.69
CA MET A 137 -0.31 -25.09 14.06
C MET A 137 -0.01 -24.67 12.62
N ARG A 138 -1.03 -24.74 11.76
CA ARG A 138 -0.99 -24.24 10.39
C ARG A 138 -1.81 -22.96 10.28
N LEU A 139 -1.34 -21.99 9.50
CA LEU A 139 -2.10 -20.80 9.13
C LEU A 139 -2.67 -20.98 7.72
N ARG A 140 -3.99 -20.90 7.60
CA ARG A 140 -4.70 -20.78 6.32
C ARG A 140 -5.20 -19.34 6.19
N ASN A 141 -4.52 -18.55 5.36
CA ASN A 141 -4.92 -17.18 5.08
C ASN A 141 -5.67 -17.09 3.74
N GLU A 142 -6.95 -16.72 3.82
CA GLU A 142 -7.84 -16.44 2.68
C GLU A 142 -8.37 -14.99 2.73
N VAL A 143 -7.67 -14.09 3.45
CA VAL A 143 -7.97 -12.65 3.43
C VAL A 143 -7.56 -12.06 2.08
N VAL A 144 -8.52 -11.39 1.44
CA VAL A 144 -8.28 -10.65 0.20
C VAL A 144 -7.80 -9.25 0.56
N VAL A 145 -6.62 -8.88 0.06
CA VAL A 145 -6.04 -7.56 0.29
C VAL A 145 -6.10 -6.77 -0.99
N PHE A 146 -6.80 -5.64 -0.96
CA PHE A 146 -6.80 -4.67 -2.05
C PHE A 146 -6.05 -3.44 -1.60
N ASP A 147 -5.39 -2.77 -2.53
CA ASP A 147 -4.77 -1.47 -2.26
C ASP A 147 -5.81 -0.39 -2.60
N ASP A 148 -6.57 0.05 -1.60
CA ASP A 148 -7.42 1.24 -1.74
C ASP A 148 -6.76 2.52 -1.21
N SER A 149 -5.46 2.42 -0.88
CA SER A 149 -4.71 3.44 -0.19
C SER A 149 -4.38 4.67 -1.05
N LEU A 150 -4.65 4.62 -2.36
CA LEU A 150 -4.51 5.80 -3.20
C LEU A 150 -5.60 6.81 -2.83
N SER A 151 -5.19 7.83 -2.09
CA SER A 151 -6.00 9.01 -1.88
C SER A 151 -6.41 9.60 -3.23
N PHE A 152 -7.52 10.35 -3.22
CA PHE A 152 -7.97 11.08 -4.40
C PHE A 152 -6.87 11.97 -5.01
N ASN A 153 -6.05 12.59 -4.16
CA ASN A 153 -4.90 13.39 -4.57
C ASN A 153 -3.83 12.55 -5.28
N GLU A 154 -3.53 11.35 -4.79
CA GLU A 154 -2.57 10.46 -5.45
C GLU A 154 -3.07 9.95 -6.80
N LEU A 155 -4.36 9.66 -6.92
CA LEU A 155 -4.98 9.30 -8.21
C LEU A 155 -4.84 10.44 -9.22
N CYS A 156 -5.17 11.67 -8.80
CA CYS A 156 -4.99 12.88 -9.61
C CYS A 156 -3.54 13.04 -10.08
N GLN A 157 -2.58 12.88 -9.15
CA GLN A 157 -1.17 13.02 -9.44
C GLN A 157 -0.67 11.93 -10.41
N GLN A 158 -1.09 10.68 -10.24
CA GLN A 158 -0.72 9.58 -11.12
C GLN A 158 -1.28 9.75 -12.53
N GLN A 159 -2.57 10.08 -12.66
CA GLN A 159 -3.19 10.32 -13.96
C GLN A 159 -2.50 11.48 -14.70
N PHE A 160 -2.23 12.58 -13.99
CA PHE A 160 -1.52 13.72 -14.55
C PHE A 160 -0.11 13.36 -15.02
N GLN A 161 0.67 12.65 -14.20
CA GLN A 161 2.02 12.21 -14.57
C GLN A 161 2.01 11.29 -15.79
N ALA A 162 1.04 10.38 -15.89
CA ALA A 162 0.87 9.53 -17.07
C ALA A 162 0.56 10.38 -18.32
N ALA A 163 -0.26 11.42 -18.19
CA ALA A 163 -0.65 12.26 -19.32
C ALA A 163 0.49 13.13 -19.87
N VAL A 164 1.42 13.58 -19.02
CA VAL A 164 2.58 14.41 -19.44
C VAL A 164 3.83 13.58 -19.77
N ARG A 165 3.87 12.30 -19.43
CA ARG A 165 5.02 11.43 -19.68
C ARG A 165 5.36 11.38 -21.18
N ASP A 166 6.63 11.66 -21.50
CA ASP A 166 7.20 11.62 -22.85
C ASP A 166 6.46 12.48 -23.89
N ARG A 167 5.64 13.44 -23.45
CA ARG A 167 4.87 14.35 -24.30
C ARG A 167 5.28 15.78 -24.01
N THR A 168 5.47 16.57 -25.05
CA THR A 168 5.90 17.97 -24.94
C THR A 168 5.05 18.87 -25.82
N VAL A 169 4.96 20.13 -25.44
CA VAL A 169 4.35 21.18 -26.26
C VAL A 169 5.49 21.97 -26.90
N GLU A 170 5.61 21.82 -28.22
CA GLU A 170 6.70 22.42 -28.98
C GLU A 170 6.35 23.81 -29.50
N PHE A 171 7.39 24.64 -29.60
CA PHE A 171 7.30 25.99 -30.16
C PHE A 171 8.33 26.18 -31.27
N ALA A 172 7.93 26.90 -32.31
CA ALA A 172 8.85 27.37 -33.33
C ALA A 172 9.84 28.40 -32.74
N GLN A 173 10.95 28.61 -33.45
CA GLN A 173 11.97 29.57 -33.04
C GLN A 173 11.37 30.98 -32.94
N ALA A 174 11.68 31.68 -31.84
CA ALA A 174 11.18 33.03 -31.54
C ALA A 174 9.64 33.20 -31.53
N GLN A 175 8.87 32.10 -31.44
CA GLN A 175 7.41 32.14 -31.37
C GLN A 175 6.88 31.66 -30.03
N SER A 176 5.72 32.20 -29.63
CA SER A 176 4.97 31.84 -28.42
C SER A 176 3.68 31.08 -28.72
N GLU A 177 3.29 30.95 -29.98
CA GLU A 177 2.18 30.09 -30.41
C GLU A 177 2.63 28.63 -30.44
N PHE A 178 1.86 27.75 -29.79
CA PHE A 178 2.14 26.31 -29.79
C PHE A 178 1.54 25.64 -31.04
N SER A 179 2.16 24.56 -31.49
CA SER A 179 1.65 23.78 -32.63
C SER A 179 0.26 23.19 -32.33
N PRO A 180 -0.68 23.15 -33.31
CA PRO A 180 -1.95 22.44 -33.16
C PRO A 180 -1.80 20.97 -32.74
N ALA A 181 -0.66 20.34 -33.03
CA ALA A 181 -0.34 18.98 -32.59
C ALA A 181 -0.31 18.82 -31.06
N ALA A 182 -0.18 19.93 -30.30
CA ALA A 182 -0.22 19.92 -28.85
C ALA A 182 -1.66 19.85 -28.29
N GLN A 183 -2.69 20.17 -29.08
CA GLN A 183 -4.08 20.25 -28.60
C GLN A 183 -4.56 18.95 -27.93
N PRO A 184 -4.31 17.73 -28.45
CA PRO A 184 -4.72 16.50 -27.78
C PRO A 184 -4.05 16.27 -26.41
N LEU A 185 -2.84 16.82 -26.19
CA LEU A 185 -2.22 16.81 -24.86
C LEU A 185 -2.91 17.81 -23.95
N LEU A 186 -3.09 19.04 -24.42
CA LEU A 186 -3.70 20.10 -23.62
C LEU A 186 -5.14 19.75 -23.21
N ASP A 187 -5.92 19.18 -24.12
CA ASP A 187 -7.31 18.76 -23.87
C ASP A 187 -7.36 17.64 -22.82
N ALA A 188 -6.46 16.64 -22.88
CA ALA A 188 -6.36 15.60 -21.85
C ALA A 188 -5.95 16.17 -20.48
N LEU A 189 -5.05 17.16 -20.45
CA LEU A 189 -4.68 17.83 -19.19
C LEU A 189 -5.83 18.67 -18.63
N ILE A 190 -6.66 19.28 -19.48
CA ILE A 190 -7.87 20.01 -19.07
C ILE A 190 -8.85 19.07 -18.39
N GLU A 191 -9.10 17.89 -18.95
CA GLU A 191 -9.99 16.88 -18.34
C GLU A 191 -9.48 16.46 -16.96
N ILE A 192 -8.19 16.11 -16.83
CA ILE A 192 -7.59 15.73 -15.54
C ILE A 192 -7.68 16.87 -14.52
N VAL A 193 -7.38 18.12 -14.91
CA VAL A 193 -7.47 19.27 -13.99
C VAL A 193 -8.92 19.55 -13.61
N ALA A 194 -9.89 19.33 -14.50
CA ALA A 194 -11.31 19.45 -14.18
C ALA A 194 -11.75 18.39 -13.16
N ASP A 195 -11.31 17.14 -13.35
CA ASP A 195 -11.60 16.01 -12.46
C ASP A 195 -10.88 16.12 -11.10
N CYS A 196 -9.85 16.95 -11.01
CA CYS A 196 -9.09 17.21 -9.78
C CYS A 196 -9.36 18.63 -9.24
N PRO A 197 -10.57 18.95 -8.73
CA PRO A 197 -11.05 20.33 -8.55
C PRO A 197 -10.25 21.18 -7.55
N ALA A 198 -9.59 20.56 -6.58
CA ALA A 198 -8.76 21.25 -5.59
C ALA A 198 -7.36 21.62 -6.13
N SER A 199 -6.98 21.11 -7.31
CA SER A 199 -5.64 21.31 -7.85
C SER A 199 -5.42 22.69 -8.47
N ARG A 200 -4.15 23.12 -8.51
CA ARG A 200 -3.66 24.23 -9.31
C ARG A 200 -2.61 23.73 -10.30
N LEU A 201 -2.67 24.22 -11.54
CA LEU A 201 -1.72 23.89 -12.58
C LEU A 201 -0.71 25.03 -12.75
N ILE A 202 0.57 24.70 -12.68
CA ILE A 202 1.66 25.60 -13.05
C ILE A 202 2.16 25.20 -14.43
N VAL A 203 2.20 26.17 -15.34
CA VAL A 203 2.77 26.05 -16.68
C VAL A 203 4.06 26.87 -16.70
N THR A 204 5.19 26.22 -16.95
CA THR A 204 6.49 26.88 -17.05
C THR A 204 6.98 26.82 -18.49
N GLY A 205 7.27 27.97 -19.11
CA GLY A 205 7.84 28.03 -20.45
C GLY A 205 9.36 28.09 -20.42
N HIS A 206 9.97 27.54 -21.47
CA HIS A 206 11.42 27.49 -21.65
C HIS A 206 11.79 27.94 -23.08
N THR A 207 13.02 28.41 -23.24
CA THR A 207 13.60 28.79 -24.53
C THR A 207 14.90 28.05 -24.79
N ASP A 208 15.42 28.19 -26.02
CA ASP A 208 16.84 27.95 -26.29
C ASP A 208 17.68 29.17 -25.86
N ALA A 209 19.00 29.09 -26.01
CA ALA A 209 19.96 30.12 -25.59
C ALA A 209 20.35 31.10 -26.72
N SER A 210 19.42 31.39 -27.64
CA SER A 210 19.76 32.10 -28.91
C SER A 210 19.65 33.63 -28.84
N ALA A 211 19.23 34.22 -27.71
CA ALA A 211 19.01 35.66 -27.56
C ALA A 211 19.44 36.16 -26.17
N THR A 212 19.15 37.42 -25.85
CA THR A 212 19.45 38.01 -24.53
C THR A 212 18.53 37.44 -23.45
N GLU A 213 19.04 37.29 -22.22
CA GLU A 213 18.28 36.73 -21.09
C GLU A 213 16.93 37.44 -20.85
N ALA A 214 16.88 38.76 -21.00
CA ALA A 214 15.62 39.52 -20.86
C ALA A 214 14.59 39.14 -21.95
N ALA A 215 15.04 38.99 -23.21
CA ALA A 215 14.16 38.60 -24.31
C ALA A 215 13.71 37.13 -24.18
N LEU A 216 14.60 36.26 -23.70
CA LEU A 216 14.30 34.85 -23.47
C LEU A 216 13.34 34.65 -22.29
N GLY A 217 13.52 35.42 -21.21
CA GLY A 217 12.60 35.45 -20.08
C GLY A 217 11.18 35.83 -20.51
N GLU A 218 11.04 36.93 -21.24
CA GLU A 218 9.75 37.38 -21.77
C GLU A 218 9.12 36.35 -22.71
N LEU A 219 9.88 35.82 -23.69
CA LEU A 219 9.38 34.80 -24.62
C LEU A 219 8.92 33.52 -23.90
N SER A 220 9.66 33.09 -22.89
CA SER A 220 9.32 31.90 -22.11
C SER A 220 8.02 32.10 -21.32
N LEU A 221 7.79 33.30 -20.76
CA LEU A 221 6.55 33.64 -20.08
C LEU A 221 5.37 33.67 -21.05
N GLN A 222 5.55 34.28 -22.22
CA GLN A 222 4.51 34.34 -23.26
C GLN A 222 4.07 32.94 -23.72
N ARG A 223 5.00 31.98 -23.81
CA ARG A 223 4.66 30.57 -24.11
C ARG A 223 3.77 29.95 -23.05
N ALA A 224 4.13 30.11 -21.78
CA ALA A 224 3.33 29.61 -20.67
C ALA A 224 1.95 30.26 -20.62
N GLN A 225 1.87 31.57 -20.92
CA GLN A 225 0.61 32.30 -21.00
C GLN A 225 -0.25 31.83 -22.17
N ALA A 226 0.31 31.57 -23.35
CA ALA A 226 -0.44 31.06 -24.51
C ALA A 226 -1.13 29.73 -24.17
N VAL A 227 -0.42 28.81 -23.51
CA VAL A 227 -0.99 27.53 -23.06
C VAL A 227 -2.02 27.72 -21.96
N SER A 228 -1.74 28.57 -20.95
CA SER A 228 -2.68 28.84 -19.86
C SER A 228 -3.98 29.49 -20.37
N ASN A 229 -3.88 30.42 -21.31
CA ASN A 229 -5.03 31.07 -21.95
C ASN A 229 -5.87 30.04 -22.72
N TYR A 230 -5.25 29.12 -23.45
CA TYR A 230 -5.94 28.03 -24.11
C TYR A 230 -6.76 27.19 -23.12
N MET A 231 -6.14 26.79 -22.00
CA MET A 231 -6.83 26.01 -20.97
C MET A 231 -7.97 26.79 -20.29
N GLN A 232 -7.78 28.10 -20.09
CA GLN A 232 -8.81 28.98 -19.54
C GLN A 232 -10.02 29.10 -20.47
N LEU A 233 -9.79 29.29 -21.77
CA LEU A 233 -10.83 29.32 -22.82
C LEU A 233 -11.62 28.00 -22.88
N ARG A 234 -11.00 26.89 -22.46
CA ARG A 234 -11.61 25.56 -22.39
C ARG A 234 -12.26 25.22 -21.05
N GLY A 235 -12.31 26.17 -20.12
CA GLY A 235 -13.13 26.07 -18.91
C GLY A 235 -12.37 25.91 -17.60
N ILE A 236 -11.03 25.88 -17.60
CA ILE A 236 -10.27 25.90 -16.34
C ILE A 236 -10.29 27.33 -15.75
N PRO A 237 -10.76 27.53 -14.51
CA PRO A 237 -10.72 28.85 -13.89
C PRO A 237 -9.30 29.42 -13.83
N GLY A 238 -9.12 30.69 -14.21
CA GLY A 238 -7.80 31.34 -14.20
C GLY A 238 -7.13 31.36 -12.82
N SER A 239 -7.91 31.33 -11.73
CA SER A 239 -7.39 31.20 -10.35
C SER A 239 -6.69 29.85 -10.08
N ARG A 240 -6.91 28.85 -10.93
CA ARG A 240 -6.29 27.52 -10.86
C ARG A 240 -5.10 27.38 -11.82
N LEU A 241 -4.76 28.43 -12.57
CA LEU A 241 -3.66 28.44 -13.53
C LEU A 241 -2.59 29.45 -13.11
N SER A 242 -1.32 29.07 -13.26
CA SER A 242 -0.19 29.98 -13.07
C SER A 242 0.80 29.79 -14.21
N ALA A 243 1.18 30.89 -14.86
CA ALA A 243 2.20 30.90 -15.91
C ALA A 243 3.53 31.43 -15.36
N ALA A 244 4.63 30.75 -15.66
CA ALA A 244 5.98 31.17 -15.32
C ALA A 244 6.92 31.04 -16.52
N GLY A 245 7.94 31.89 -16.59
CA GLY A 245 8.98 31.83 -17.61
C GLY A 245 10.34 31.51 -16.99
N ALA A 246 11.01 30.47 -17.51
CA ALA A 246 12.36 30.08 -17.06
C ALA A 246 13.48 30.57 -18.00
N GLY A 247 13.14 31.17 -19.14
CA GLY A 247 14.11 31.52 -20.18
C GLY A 247 14.97 30.33 -20.62
N SER A 248 16.27 30.55 -20.75
CA SER A 248 17.32 29.57 -21.08
C SER A 248 17.97 28.93 -19.86
N THR A 249 17.50 29.20 -18.64
CA THR A 249 18.20 28.77 -17.41
C THR A 249 18.14 27.26 -17.14
N LEU A 250 17.19 26.56 -17.77
CA LEU A 250 16.93 25.12 -17.60
C LEU A 250 16.85 24.40 -18.96
N LEU A 251 17.98 24.36 -19.67
CA LEU A 251 18.12 23.60 -20.93
C LEU A 251 18.08 22.09 -20.65
N LEU A 252 17.29 21.35 -21.45
CA LEU A 252 17.37 19.88 -21.47
C LEU A 252 18.59 19.39 -22.24
N ASP A 253 19.04 20.20 -23.19
CA ASP A 253 20.14 19.86 -24.08
C ASP A 253 21.00 21.08 -24.38
N THR A 254 22.29 20.99 -24.07
CA THR A 254 23.26 22.06 -24.24
C THR A 254 23.97 22.02 -25.59
N GLU A 255 23.70 21.03 -26.44
CA GLU A 255 24.30 20.96 -27.77
C GLU A 255 23.86 22.15 -28.65
N ASN A 256 24.79 22.64 -29.47
CA ASN A 256 24.51 23.71 -30.42
C ASN A 256 23.95 23.16 -31.74
N THR A 257 22.78 22.51 -31.68
CA THR A 257 22.09 21.94 -32.84
C THR A 257 20.64 22.42 -32.95
N ARG A 258 20.08 22.41 -34.16
CA ARG A 258 18.65 22.73 -34.37
C ARG A 258 17.72 21.79 -33.58
N ALA A 259 18.10 20.52 -33.43
CA ALA A 259 17.35 19.52 -32.69
C ALA A 259 17.37 19.80 -31.18
N ALA A 260 18.53 20.12 -30.61
CA ALA A 260 18.65 20.54 -29.21
C ALA A 260 17.81 21.79 -28.92
N GLY A 261 17.88 22.80 -29.80
CA GLY A 261 17.02 23.98 -29.71
C GLY A 261 15.53 23.64 -29.69
N ALA A 262 15.07 22.73 -30.55
CA ALA A 262 13.67 22.29 -30.57
C ALA A 262 13.25 21.64 -29.25
N ARG A 263 14.08 20.76 -28.68
CA ARG A 263 13.81 20.15 -27.37
C ARG A 263 13.73 21.18 -26.23
N ASN A 264 14.56 22.21 -26.27
CA ASN A 264 14.59 23.25 -25.24
C ASN A 264 13.36 24.18 -25.29
N ARG A 265 12.82 24.45 -26.48
CA ARG A 265 11.63 25.29 -26.68
C ARG A 265 10.35 24.51 -26.35
N ARG A 266 10.08 24.40 -25.05
CA ARG A 266 8.99 23.61 -24.48
C ARG A 266 8.20 24.37 -23.41
N VAL A 267 7.09 23.80 -22.98
CA VAL A 267 6.53 24.07 -21.64
C VAL A 267 6.55 22.81 -20.79
N GLU A 268 6.67 23.00 -19.48
CA GLU A 268 6.54 21.97 -18.46
C GLU A 268 5.29 22.24 -17.62
N PHE A 269 4.68 21.17 -17.14
CA PHE A 269 3.46 21.25 -16.34
C PHE A 269 3.67 20.65 -14.96
N ARG A 270 3.09 21.29 -13.94
CA ARG A 270 3.09 20.76 -12.58
C ARG A 270 1.71 20.90 -11.96
N LEU A 271 1.15 19.79 -11.52
CA LEU A 271 -0.07 19.77 -10.73
C LEU A 271 0.29 19.96 -9.25
N LEU A 272 -0.34 20.94 -8.60
CA LEU A 272 -0.25 21.17 -7.17
C LEU A 272 -1.59 20.80 -6.54
N LEU A 273 -1.55 19.92 -5.54
CA LEU A 273 -2.71 19.52 -4.76
C LEU A 273 -2.54 20.08 -3.34
N PRO A 274 -3.65 20.41 -2.64
CA PRO A 274 -3.56 20.77 -1.23
C PRO A 274 -3.04 19.58 -0.41
N GLU A 275 -2.33 19.89 0.68
CA GLU A 275 -1.93 18.90 1.69
C GLU A 275 -3.15 18.26 2.36
#